data_AF-A0A927EFV2-F1
#
_entry.id   AF-A0A927EFV2-F1
#
_cell.length_a   1.000
_cell.length_b   1.000
_cell.length_c   1.000
_cell.angle_alpha   90.00
_cell.angle_beta   90.00
_cell.angle_gamma   90.00
#
_symmetry.space_group_name_H-M   'P 1'
#
loop_
_entity.id
_entity.type
_entity.pdbx_description
1 polymer ?
#
loop_
_entity_poly.entity_id
_entity_poly.type
_entity_poly.pdbx_seq_one_letter_code
_entity_poly.pdbx_strand_id
1 'polypeptide(L)'
;MNLEIISFLKTALECSVLIAPVEPGLTFQELAEIGKRAGYQDGEIGDALPHVGTGYFGVKKLLPSSQETQSWVFYFPEEPDYRNFEAFDFVVEELNGLMRSQGASRALIERSVLVERGAARGIPRNDVEVAITWQVMSKQLTEKDGLVRFANGGVRGLPSEQLLMHPRPHRKPDRERAFQIVKDVIARRSDGRPARAEPLDAFAEQLESLGYGPFRLWWTQTVSELRLLDPNSAPVSASVLAAALVEGALTFIVAHARRIGHFQSPDYAKDPQTWRIDKLVASAASGGSSAILDLPTKARAEMLIRSRQRIHAGRLLSDFPAGPPDVRPDEARDAKATAEQVVRAILDWLLKNPLPSR
;
A
#
# COMPACT_ATOMS: atom_id res chain seq x y z
N MET A 1 12.48 40.13 6.95
CA MET A 1 12.27 38.68 6.72
C MET A 1 12.07 38.02 8.07
N ASN A 2 10.86 37.53 8.35
CA ASN A 2 10.52 36.94 9.63
C ASN A 2 10.97 35.46 9.66
N LEU A 3 11.98 35.13 10.47
CA LEU A 3 12.52 33.77 10.55
C LEU A 3 11.58 32.81 11.29
N GLU A 4 10.69 33.34 12.14
CA GLU A 4 9.74 32.56 12.93
C GLU A 4 8.71 31.89 12.03
N ILE A 5 8.10 32.64 11.10
CA ILE A 5 7.12 32.08 10.15
C ILE A 5 7.75 31.05 9.21
N ILE A 6 9.00 31.26 8.78
CA ILE A 6 9.72 30.29 7.94
C ILE A 6 9.92 28.99 8.72
N SER A 7 10.35 29.07 9.98
CA SER A 7 10.50 27.91 10.88
C SER A 7 9.18 27.18 11.12
N PHE A 8 8.09 27.92 11.33
CA PHE A 8 6.76 27.35 11.53
C PHE A 8 6.27 26.60 10.29
N LEU A 9 6.39 27.20 9.09
CA LEU A 9 5.96 26.58 7.84
C LEU A 9 6.83 25.37 7.46
N LYS A 10 8.13 25.38 7.80
CA LYS A 10 9.02 24.21 7.67
C LYS A 10 8.60 23.08 8.60
N THR A 11 8.22 23.42 9.83
CA THR A 11 7.64 22.46 10.79
C THR A 11 6.33 21.88 10.25
N ALA A 12 5.49 22.68 9.58
CA ALA A 12 4.28 22.18 8.93
C ALA A 12 4.57 21.18 7.79
N LEU A 13 5.60 21.44 6.97
CA LEU A 13 6.06 20.47 5.97
C LEU A 13 6.55 19.17 6.59
N GLU A 14 7.29 19.23 7.70
CA GLU A 14 7.71 18.04 8.46
C GLU A 14 6.49 17.28 9.01
N CYS A 15 5.50 17.97 9.61
CA CYS A 15 4.26 17.36 10.08
C CYS A 15 3.49 16.66 8.96
N SER A 16 3.56 17.15 7.71
CA SER A 16 2.92 16.48 6.57
C SER A 16 3.48 15.07 6.31
N VAL A 17 4.76 14.83 6.62
CA VAL A 17 5.38 13.50 6.53
C VAL A 17 4.82 12.57 7.61
N LEU A 18 4.60 13.09 8.82
CA LEU A 18 4.07 12.32 9.94
C LEU A 18 2.58 11.96 9.76
N ILE A 19 1.82 12.82 9.07
CA ILE A 19 0.37 12.72 8.93
C ILE A 19 -0.05 12.01 7.63
N ALA A 20 0.66 12.26 6.53
CA ALA A 20 0.36 11.68 5.22
C ALA A 20 1.64 11.13 4.57
N PRO A 21 2.29 10.12 5.18
CA PRO A 21 3.60 9.62 4.76
C PRO A 21 3.66 9.06 3.33
N VAL A 22 2.52 8.63 2.77
CA VAL A 22 2.44 8.10 1.38
C VAL A 22 2.40 9.23 0.36
N GLU A 23 1.82 10.38 0.71
CA GLU A 23 1.75 11.56 -0.16
C GLU A 23 2.12 12.84 0.62
N PRO A 24 3.38 12.92 1.11
CA PRO A 24 3.80 14.03 1.95
C PRO A 24 3.83 15.33 1.16
N GLY A 25 3.92 16.43 1.90
CA GLY A 25 4.02 17.77 1.35
C GLY A 25 2.70 18.53 1.32
N LEU A 26 2.84 19.83 1.09
CA LEU A 26 1.75 20.81 1.15
C LEU A 26 1.81 21.71 -0.08
N THR A 27 0.66 22.01 -0.67
CA THR A 27 0.55 23.01 -1.74
C THR A 27 0.76 24.42 -1.18
N PHE A 28 1.04 25.39 -2.06
CA PHE A 28 1.12 26.80 -1.66
C PHE A 28 -0.16 27.31 -0.99
N GLN A 29 -1.33 26.87 -1.46
CA GLN A 29 -2.62 27.25 -0.88
C GLN A 29 -2.78 26.69 0.54
N GLU A 30 -2.39 25.42 0.75
CA GLU A 30 -2.44 24.78 2.06
C GLU A 30 -1.46 25.46 3.04
N LEU A 31 -0.23 25.79 2.59
CA LEU A 31 0.72 26.52 3.43
C LEU A 31 0.22 27.92 3.80
N ALA A 32 -0.41 28.63 2.86
CA ALA A 32 -1.02 29.91 3.14
C ALA A 32 -2.18 29.79 4.14
N GLU A 33 -3.03 28.78 4.00
CA GLU A 33 -4.09 28.48 4.97
C GLU A 33 -3.50 28.17 6.36
N ILE A 34 -2.47 27.33 6.42
CA ILE A 34 -1.78 26.96 7.67
C ILE A 34 -1.21 28.21 8.35
N GLY A 35 -0.53 29.09 7.59
CA GLY A 35 0.00 30.35 8.10
C GLY A 35 -1.08 31.26 8.69
N LYS A 36 -2.22 31.39 7.99
CA LYS A 36 -3.38 32.18 8.48
C LYS A 36 -3.96 31.62 9.77
N ARG A 37 -4.15 30.30 9.84
CA ARG A 37 -4.63 29.63 11.07
C ARG A 37 -3.62 29.75 12.22
N ALA A 38 -2.34 29.90 11.89
CA ALA A 38 -1.28 30.21 12.84
C ALA A 38 -1.19 31.70 13.22
N GLY A 39 -2.09 32.55 12.72
CA GLY A 39 -2.19 33.95 13.10
C GLY A 39 -1.25 34.90 12.32
N TYR A 40 -0.56 34.41 11.30
CA TYR A 40 0.29 35.24 10.45
C TYR A 40 -0.52 35.97 9.38
N GLN A 41 -0.02 37.14 8.97
CA GLN A 41 -0.66 37.97 7.95
C GLN A 41 -0.29 37.54 6.53
N ASP A 42 -1.13 37.88 5.56
CA ASP A 42 -0.95 37.51 4.14
C ASP A 42 0.40 37.94 3.56
N GLY A 43 0.86 39.16 3.87
CA GLY A 43 2.16 39.65 3.42
C GLY A 43 3.34 38.87 4.01
N GLU A 44 3.26 38.53 5.30
CA GLU A 44 4.32 37.77 5.99
C GLU A 44 4.44 36.35 5.42
N ILE A 45 3.29 35.73 5.15
CA ILE A 45 3.21 34.40 4.52
C ILE A 45 3.82 34.47 3.11
N GLY A 46 3.41 35.46 2.31
CA GLY A 46 3.91 35.65 0.95
C GLY A 46 5.44 35.78 0.89
N ASP A 47 6.02 36.55 1.80
CA ASP A 47 7.47 36.75 1.91
C ASP A 47 8.21 35.48 2.38
N ALA A 48 7.56 34.64 3.18
CA ALA A 48 8.16 33.43 3.74
C ALA A 48 8.18 32.25 2.74
N LEU A 49 7.11 32.06 1.97
CA LEU A 49 6.86 30.89 1.12
C LEU A 49 8.05 30.49 0.20
N PRO A 50 8.79 31.41 -0.44
CA PRO A 50 9.95 31.06 -1.27
C PRO A 50 11.08 30.33 -0.52
N HIS A 51 11.10 30.40 0.83
CA HIS A 51 12.17 29.88 1.68
C HIS A 51 11.80 28.61 2.47
N VAL A 52 10.55 28.12 2.35
CA VAL A 52 10.00 27.07 3.21
C VAL A 52 10.39 25.67 2.76
N GLY A 53 10.51 25.42 1.46
CA GLY A 53 10.77 24.07 0.97
C GLY A 53 11.23 24.06 -0.48
N THR A 54 11.48 22.87 -1.00
CA THR A 54 11.89 22.69 -2.39
C THR A 54 10.69 22.29 -3.25
N GLY A 55 10.34 23.15 -4.21
CA GLY A 55 9.45 22.78 -5.31
C GLY A 55 10.24 22.08 -6.40
N TYR A 56 9.80 20.88 -6.80
CA TYR A 56 10.33 20.22 -7.99
C TYR A 56 9.53 20.66 -9.22
N PHE A 57 10.20 20.77 -10.38
CA PHE A 57 9.54 21.09 -11.64
C PHE A 57 8.43 20.06 -11.93
N GLY A 58 7.19 20.51 -12.07
CA GLY A 58 6.02 19.65 -12.31
C GLY A 58 5.32 19.10 -11.04
N VAL A 59 5.83 19.37 -9.84
CA VAL A 59 5.22 18.90 -8.57
C VAL A 59 4.41 20.01 -7.91
N LYS A 60 3.12 19.76 -7.62
CA LYS A 60 2.19 20.75 -7.04
C LYS A 60 2.37 20.99 -5.52
N LYS A 61 3.06 20.09 -4.83
CA LYS A 61 3.29 20.12 -3.38
C LYS A 61 4.76 20.46 -3.08
N LEU A 62 5.00 21.33 -2.11
CA LEU A 62 6.31 21.56 -1.51
C LEU A 62 6.61 20.45 -0.51
N LEU A 63 7.88 20.05 -0.44
CA LEU A 63 8.41 19.07 0.50
C LEU A 63 9.48 19.70 1.40
N PRO A 64 9.72 19.14 2.59
CA PRO A 64 10.92 19.44 3.38
C PRO A 64 12.18 19.45 2.49
N SER A 65 13.01 20.47 2.67
CA SER A 65 14.22 20.64 1.87
C SER A 65 15.26 19.58 2.21
N SER A 66 16.12 19.26 1.25
CA SER A 66 17.21 18.29 1.49
C SER A 66 18.18 18.69 2.60
N GLN A 67 18.28 19.99 2.92
CA GLN A 67 19.09 20.48 4.04
C GLN A 67 18.46 20.09 5.38
N GLU A 68 17.13 20.17 5.49
CA GLU A 68 16.40 19.78 6.70
C GLU A 68 16.48 18.27 6.92
N THR A 69 16.20 17.49 5.87
CA THR A 69 16.11 16.04 5.97
C THR A 69 17.47 15.35 6.13
N GLN A 70 18.58 16.03 5.87
CA GLN A 70 19.92 15.49 6.15
C GLN A 70 20.14 15.23 7.65
N SER A 71 19.58 16.08 8.51
CA SER A 71 19.73 15.94 9.97
C SER A 71 18.91 14.79 10.56
N TRP A 72 17.92 14.28 9.81
CA TRP A 72 16.99 13.25 10.25
C TRP A 72 17.64 11.87 10.44
N VAL A 73 18.83 11.66 9.88
CA VAL A 73 19.63 10.44 10.07
C VAL A 73 20.13 10.24 11.50
N PHE A 74 20.22 11.33 12.28
CA PHE A 74 20.79 11.28 13.63
C PHE A 74 19.77 10.91 14.70
N TYR A 75 18.47 10.81 14.35
CA TYR A 75 17.42 10.40 15.29
C TYR A 75 17.47 11.14 16.64
N PHE A 76 17.77 12.44 16.65
CA PHE A 76 17.77 13.23 17.88
C PHE A 76 16.42 13.09 18.58
N PRO A 77 16.36 12.88 19.92
CA PRO A 77 15.09 12.86 20.64
C PRO A 77 14.43 14.24 20.54
N GLU A 78 13.10 14.27 20.43
CA GLU A 78 12.32 15.48 20.22
C GLU A 78 11.21 15.64 21.27
N GLU A 79 10.75 16.87 21.50
CA GLU A 79 9.64 17.17 22.42
C GLU A 79 8.67 18.16 21.74
N PRO A 80 7.43 17.76 21.36
CA PRO A 80 6.92 16.38 21.35
C PRO A 80 7.53 15.52 20.23
N ASP A 81 7.66 14.23 20.49
CA ASP A 81 8.06 13.23 19.49
C ASP A 81 6.84 12.49 18.95
N TYR A 82 6.61 12.59 17.65
CA TYR A 82 5.54 11.88 16.95
C TYR A 82 6.06 10.70 16.13
N ARG A 83 7.36 10.38 16.25
CA ARG A 83 7.96 9.21 15.60
C ARG A 83 7.78 7.99 16.50
N ASN A 84 7.40 6.88 15.90
CA ASN A 84 7.36 5.59 16.58
C ASN A 84 8.64 4.80 16.27
N PHE A 85 9.61 4.80 17.19
CA PHE A 85 10.90 4.15 16.97
C PHE A 85 10.81 2.63 16.81
N GLU A 86 9.76 1.98 17.33
CA GLU A 86 9.50 0.56 17.06
C GLU A 86 9.27 0.31 15.56
N ALA A 87 8.56 1.22 14.88
CA ALA A 87 8.35 1.15 13.43
C ALA A 87 9.65 1.38 12.65
N PHE A 88 10.51 2.29 13.12
CA PHE A 88 11.82 2.54 12.52
C PHE A 88 12.75 1.32 12.64
N ASP A 89 12.83 0.74 13.83
CA ASP A 89 13.60 -0.47 14.09
C ASP A 89 13.09 -1.63 13.24
N PHE A 90 11.78 -1.85 13.20
CA PHE A 90 11.16 -2.90 12.39
C PHE A 90 11.55 -2.83 10.90
N VAL A 91 11.52 -1.64 10.29
CA VAL A 91 11.94 -1.44 8.89
C VAL A 91 13.41 -1.84 8.70
N VAL A 92 14.28 -1.42 9.62
CA VAL A 92 15.71 -1.72 9.57
C VAL A 92 15.96 -3.22 9.78
N GLU A 93 15.26 -3.86 10.72
CA GLU A 93 15.36 -5.29 11.00
C GLU A 93 14.95 -6.16 9.82
N GLU A 94 13.82 -5.86 9.17
CA GLU A 94 13.35 -6.62 8.00
C GLU A 94 14.37 -6.53 6.85
N LEU A 95 14.88 -5.33 6.56
CA LEU A 95 15.90 -5.14 5.53
C LEU A 95 17.25 -5.79 5.91
N ASN A 96 17.66 -5.72 7.18
CA ASN A 96 18.82 -6.43 7.70
C ASN A 96 18.68 -7.95 7.54
N GLY A 97 17.49 -8.50 7.81
CA GLY A 97 17.17 -9.92 7.61
C GLY A 97 17.30 -10.33 6.14
N LEU A 98 16.77 -9.53 5.22
CA LEU A 98 16.92 -9.75 3.78
C LEU A 98 18.37 -9.65 3.32
N MET A 99 19.13 -8.69 3.85
CA MET A 99 20.56 -8.55 3.58
C MET A 99 21.37 -9.77 4.01
N ARG A 100 21.12 -10.28 5.21
CA ARG A 100 21.83 -11.46 5.73
C ARG A 100 21.48 -12.73 4.94
N SER A 101 20.24 -12.86 4.49
CA SER A 101 19.76 -14.07 3.80
C SER A 101 19.98 -14.08 2.29
N GLN A 102 19.94 -12.91 1.63
CA GLN A 102 19.94 -12.81 0.16
C GLN A 102 21.11 -11.98 -0.41
N GLY A 103 21.86 -11.31 0.46
CA GLY A 103 22.93 -10.39 0.07
C GLY A 103 22.42 -9.00 -0.31
N ALA A 104 23.34 -8.02 -0.32
CA ALA A 104 23.02 -6.60 -0.47
C ALA A 104 22.29 -6.24 -1.78
N SER A 105 22.61 -6.91 -2.89
CA SER A 105 22.02 -6.61 -4.20
C SER A 105 20.56 -7.05 -4.34
N ARG A 106 20.12 -8.00 -3.51
CA ARG A 106 18.77 -8.58 -3.54
C ARG A 106 17.92 -8.23 -2.30
N ALA A 107 18.48 -7.50 -1.34
CA ALA A 107 17.79 -7.06 -0.15
C ALA A 107 16.85 -5.89 -0.44
N LEU A 108 15.72 -6.20 -1.08
CA LEU A 108 14.66 -5.28 -1.43
C LEU A 108 13.31 -5.88 -1.04
N ILE A 109 12.37 -5.02 -0.66
CA ILE A 109 11.01 -5.41 -0.28
C ILE A 109 10.04 -4.35 -0.75
N GLU A 110 8.85 -4.76 -1.17
CA GLU A 110 7.81 -3.80 -1.56
C GLU A 110 7.27 -3.07 -0.31
N ARG A 111 7.09 -1.75 -0.39
CA ARG A 111 6.62 -0.90 0.73
C ARG A 111 5.36 -1.49 1.34
N SER A 112 4.37 -1.83 0.51
CA SER A 112 3.07 -2.29 1.02
C SER A 112 3.19 -3.61 1.81
N VAL A 113 4.09 -4.51 1.39
CA VAL A 113 4.40 -5.74 2.12
C VAL A 113 5.03 -5.43 3.47
N LEU A 114 6.01 -4.52 3.49
CA LEU A 114 6.68 -4.12 4.73
C LEU A 114 5.67 -3.53 5.73
N VAL A 115 4.77 -2.68 5.25
CA VAL A 115 3.68 -2.07 6.05
C VAL A 115 2.72 -3.13 6.61
N GLU A 116 2.26 -4.07 5.79
CA GLU A 116 1.35 -5.12 6.26
C GLU A 116 2.04 -6.11 7.21
N ARG A 117 3.34 -6.37 7.04
CA ARG A 117 4.12 -7.15 8.02
C ARG A 117 4.23 -6.44 9.36
N GLY A 118 4.46 -5.14 9.36
CA GLY A 118 4.47 -4.33 10.58
C GLY A 118 3.12 -4.33 11.28
N ALA A 119 2.04 -4.17 10.52
CA ALA A 119 0.67 -4.26 11.02
C ALA A 119 0.37 -5.61 11.66
N ALA A 120 0.81 -6.71 11.03
CA ALA A 120 0.67 -8.06 11.59
C ALA A 120 1.45 -8.27 12.90
N ARG A 121 2.47 -7.44 13.19
CA ARG A 121 3.20 -7.39 14.47
C ARG A 121 2.62 -6.40 15.48
N GLY A 122 1.53 -5.72 15.15
CA GLY A 122 0.87 -4.75 16.03
C GLY A 122 1.36 -3.30 15.87
N ILE A 123 2.23 -3.01 14.90
CA ILE A 123 2.72 -1.66 14.63
C ILE A 123 1.71 -0.95 13.72
N PRO A 124 1.23 0.27 14.04
CA PRO A 124 0.29 1.00 13.19
C PRO A 124 0.83 1.20 11.76
N ARG A 125 0.00 0.96 10.75
CA ARG A 125 0.40 1.12 9.33
C ARG A 125 1.00 2.49 9.02
N ASN A 126 0.37 3.55 9.56
CA ASN A 126 0.86 4.91 9.38
C ASN A 126 2.28 5.07 9.92
N ASP A 127 2.60 4.46 11.06
CA ASP A 127 3.92 4.59 11.69
C ASP A 127 5.01 3.90 10.86
N VAL A 128 4.70 2.76 10.25
CA VAL A 128 5.61 2.08 9.32
C VAL A 128 5.82 2.91 8.06
N GLU A 129 4.75 3.48 7.50
CA GLU A 129 4.84 4.39 6.35
C GLU A 129 5.69 5.64 6.69
N VAL A 130 5.49 6.23 7.87
CA VAL A 130 6.32 7.33 8.38
C VAL A 130 7.77 6.91 8.45
N ALA A 131 8.07 5.75 9.04
CA ALA A 131 9.43 5.24 9.16
C ALA A 131 10.11 5.07 7.79
N ILE A 132 9.41 4.50 6.80
CA ILE A 132 9.91 4.32 5.44
C ILE A 132 10.16 5.70 4.80
N THR A 133 9.15 6.57 4.76
CA THR A 133 9.26 7.88 4.09
C THR A 133 10.32 8.75 4.73
N TRP A 134 10.41 8.79 6.06
CA TRP A 134 11.46 9.51 6.78
C TRP A 134 12.86 9.03 6.40
N GLN A 135 13.06 7.70 6.35
CA GLN A 135 14.35 7.11 5.99
C GLN A 135 14.69 7.28 4.50
N VAL A 136 13.69 7.33 3.61
CA VAL A 136 13.88 7.66 2.18
C VAL A 136 14.29 9.13 2.02
N MET A 137 13.58 10.06 2.67
CA MET A 137 13.87 11.50 2.58
C MET A 137 15.22 11.88 3.20
N SER A 138 15.68 11.14 4.21
CA SER A 138 17.01 11.27 4.81
C SER A 138 18.10 10.48 4.07
N LYS A 139 17.78 9.87 2.92
CA LYS A 139 18.69 9.11 2.05
C LYS A 139 19.32 7.87 2.71
N GLN A 140 18.70 7.35 3.76
CA GLN A 140 19.08 6.06 4.36
C GLN A 140 18.52 4.89 3.55
N LEU A 141 17.33 5.07 3.00
CA LEU A 141 16.68 4.15 2.07
C LEU A 141 16.61 4.76 0.68
N THR A 142 16.57 3.89 -0.32
CA THR A 142 16.11 4.26 -1.67
C THR A 142 14.82 3.53 -1.95
N GLU A 143 13.89 4.23 -2.57
CA GLU A 143 12.66 3.65 -3.08
C GLU A 143 12.59 3.84 -4.59
N LYS A 144 12.27 2.75 -5.30
CA LYS A 144 11.99 2.79 -6.74
C LYS A 144 10.88 1.79 -7.05
N ASP A 145 9.85 2.23 -7.78
CA ASP A 145 8.73 1.37 -8.20
C ASP A 145 8.07 0.65 -7.01
N GLY A 146 7.96 1.32 -5.85
CA GLY A 146 7.43 0.76 -4.60
C GLY A 146 8.39 -0.17 -3.85
N LEU A 147 9.56 -0.49 -4.41
CA LEU A 147 10.57 -1.33 -3.77
C LEU A 147 11.53 -0.50 -2.93
N VAL A 148 11.65 -0.89 -1.66
CA VAL A 148 12.47 -0.25 -0.65
C VAL A 148 13.72 -1.10 -0.38
N ARG A 149 14.87 -0.43 -0.26
CA ARG A 149 16.16 -1.03 0.13
C ARG A 149 17.05 0.00 0.81
N PHE A 150 18.11 -0.43 1.49
CA PHE A 150 19.15 0.49 1.96
C PHE A 150 19.82 1.22 0.79
N ALA A 151 20.02 2.53 0.94
CA ALA A 151 20.64 3.36 -0.09
C ALA A 151 22.10 2.96 -0.35
N ASN A 152 22.80 2.59 0.72
CA ASN A 152 24.16 2.07 0.69
C ASN A 152 24.13 0.64 1.29
N GLY A 153 24.84 -0.31 0.68
CA GLY A 153 24.91 -1.67 1.19
C GLY A 153 25.45 -1.75 2.63
N GLY A 154 25.12 -2.83 3.32
CA GLY A 154 25.59 -3.14 4.68
C GLY A 154 24.45 -3.21 5.70
N VAL A 155 24.63 -4.06 6.70
CA VAL A 155 23.72 -4.16 7.85
C VAL A 155 23.77 -2.86 8.66
N ARG A 156 22.62 -2.39 9.14
CA ARG A 156 22.49 -1.15 9.92
C ARG A 156 22.20 -1.44 11.39
N GLY A 157 22.71 -0.58 12.28
CA GLY A 157 22.27 -0.55 13.69
C GLY A 157 20.85 0.01 13.81
N LEU A 158 20.19 -0.27 14.93
CA LEU A 158 18.79 0.11 15.11
C LEU A 158 18.66 1.62 15.37
N PRO A 159 17.66 2.31 14.76
CA PRO A 159 17.34 3.69 15.06
C PRO A 159 17.15 4.00 16.55
N SER A 160 16.52 3.10 17.32
CA SER A 160 16.37 3.29 18.77
C SER A 160 17.71 3.26 19.53
N GLU A 161 18.68 2.47 19.09
CA GLU A 161 20.02 2.46 19.69
C GLU A 161 20.74 3.79 19.44
N GLN A 162 20.55 4.39 18.25
CA GLN A 162 21.10 5.71 17.91
C GLN A 162 20.43 6.83 18.71
N LEU A 163 19.11 6.75 18.91
CA LEU A 163 18.36 7.67 19.75
C LEU A 163 18.95 7.73 21.17
N LEU A 164 19.31 6.57 21.75
CA LEU A 164 19.91 6.48 23.08
C LEU A 164 21.30 7.13 23.20
N MET A 165 22.01 7.32 22.08
CA MET A 165 23.30 8.04 22.06
C MET A 165 23.14 9.56 22.28
N HIS A 166 21.90 10.07 22.18
CA HIS A 166 21.58 11.49 22.33
C HIS A 166 20.69 11.70 23.56
N PRO A 167 21.24 12.09 24.72
CA PRO A 167 20.48 12.08 25.97
C PRO A 167 19.53 13.28 26.17
N ARG A 168 19.59 14.31 25.32
CA ARG A 168 18.84 15.56 25.52
C ARG A 168 17.80 15.79 24.42
N PRO A 169 16.50 15.86 24.78
CA PRO A 169 15.45 16.14 23.80
C PRO A 169 15.57 17.56 23.25
N HIS A 170 15.38 17.67 21.94
CA HIS A 170 15.30 18.93 21.22
C HIS A 170 13.85 19.40 21.24
N ARG A 171 13.59 20.52 21.90
CA ARG A 171 12.26 21.11 21.94
C ARG A 171 11.86 21.67 20.59
N LYS A 172 10.67 21.30 20.13
CA LYS A 172 10.05 21.82 18.91
C LYS A 172 8.73 22.53 19.27
N PRO A 173 8.79 23.78 19.76
CA PRO A 173 7.64 24.47 20.36
C PRO A 173 6.45 24.62 19.41
N ASP A 174 6.72 24.81 18.11
CA ASP A 174 5.69 25.00 17.10
C ASP A 174 5.03 23.69 16.64
N ARG A 175 5.62 22.54 16.97
CA ARG A 175 5.26 21.28 16.33
C ARG A 175 3.87 20.81 16.70
N GLU A 176 3.50 20.87 17.98
CA GLU A 176 2.17 20.46 18.42
C GLU A 176 1.08 21.28 17.73
N ARG A 177 1.29 22.60 17.67
CA ARG A 177 0.39 23.54 17.00
C ARG A 177 0.32 23.27 15.49
N ALA A 178 1.47 23.15 14.81
CA ALA A 178 1.53 22.87 13.39
C ALA A 178 0.89 21.51 13.05
N PHE A 179 1.13 20.50 13.88
CA PHE A 179 0.59 19.14 13.69
C PHE A 179 -0.94 19.13 13.63
N GLN A 180 -1.62 19.80 14.57
CA GLN A 180 -3.09 19.87 14.56
C GLN A 180 -3.63 20.60 13.33
N ILE A 181 -3.04 21.75 12.97
CA ILE A 181 -3.49 22.53 11.81
C ILE A 181 -3.28 21.74 10.51
N VAL A 182 -2.12 21.11 10.35
CA VAL A 182 -1.79 20.30 9.16
C VAL A 182 -2.72 19.10 9.06
N LYS A 183 -3.01 18.42 10.19
CA LYS A 183 -3.93 17.28 10.23
C LYS A 183 -5.31 17.67 9.71
N ASP A 184 -5.84 18.81 10.16
CA ASP A 184 -7.13 19.33 9.70
C ASP A 184 -7.15 19.67 8.21
N VAL A 185 -6.07 20.26 7.70
CA VAL A 185 -5.93 20.63 6.29
C VAL A 185 -5.86 19.38 5.41
N ILE A 186 -5.02 18.41 5.78
CA ILE A 186 -4.85 17.16 5.04
C ILE A 186 -6.13 16.31 5.06
N ALA A 187 -6.84 16.26 6.19
CA ALA A 187 -8.09 15.49 6.29
C ALA A 187 -9.17 15.95 5.31
N ARG A 188 -9.12 17.20 4.83
CA ARG A 188 -10.07 17.74 3.82
C ARG A 188 -9.69 17.43 2.37
N ARG A 189 -8.56 16.76 2.11
CA ARG A 189 -8.10 16.45 0.74
C ARG A 189 -8.96 15.39 0.04
N SER A 190 -9.64 14.53 0.78
CA SER A 190 -10.36 13.39 0.21
C SER A 190 -11.70 13.82 -0.39
N ASP A 191 -11.78 13.85 -1.73
CA ASP A 191 -13.01 14.02 -2.53
C ASP A 191 -13.86 12.74 -2.61
N GLY A 192 -13.67 11.80 -1.68
CA GLY A 192 -14.41 10.53 -1.61
C GLY A 192 -14.00 9.49 -2.65
N ARG A 193 -12.96 9.73 -3.46
CA ARG A 193 -12.45 8.74 -4.42
C ARG A 193 -11.48 7.75 -3.74
N PRO A 194 -11.46 6.46 -4.14
CA PRO A 194 -10.46 5.52 -3.64
C PRO A 194 -9.05 6.06 -3.90
N ALA A 195 -8.21 6.06 -2.86
CA ALA A 195 -6.85 6.62 -2.92
C ALA A 195 -5.90 5.90 -3.89
N ARG A 196 -6.29 4.74 -4.43
CA ARG A 196 -5.45 3.92 -5.32
C ARG A 196 -6.16 3.69 -6.66
N ALA A 197 -5.46 4.00 -7.75
CA ALA A 197 -5.91 3.75 -9.13
C ALA A 197 -5.93 2.24 -9.46
N GLU A 198 -5.14 1.43 -8.73
CA GLU A 198 -4.92 0.02 -9.00
C GLU A 198 -5.92 -0.89 -8.26
N PRO A 199 -6.70 -1.73 -8.96
CA PRO A 199 -7.75 -2.56 -8.34
C PRO A 199 -7.23 -3.52 -7.28
N LEU A 200 -6.09 -4.16 -7.51
CA LEU A 200 -5.53 -5.14 -6.59
C LEU A 200 -5.15 -4.50 -5.25
N ASP A 201 -4.62 -3.27 -5.26
CA ASP A 201 -4.26 -2.56 -4.04
C ASP A 201 -5.50 -2.02 -3.32
N ALA A 202 -6.50 -1.56 -4.07
CA ALA A 202 -7.75 -1.05 -3.51
C ALA A 202 -8.56 -2.16 -2.81
N PHE A 203 -8.46 -3.41 -3.29
CA PHE A 203 -9.15 -4.52 -2.67
C PHE A 203 -8.60 -4.89 -1.28
N ALA A 204 -7.32 -4.66 -1.01
CA ALA A 204 -6.74 -4.85 0.32
C ALA A 204 -7.48 -4.01 1.38
N GLU A 205 -7.89 -2.79 1.02
CA GLU A 205 -8.71 -1.92 1.89
C GLU A 205 -10.10 -2.47 2.15
N GLN A 206 -10.70 -3.14 1.15
CA GLN A 206 -12.02 -3.75 1.31
C GLN A 206 -12.02 -4.99 2.20
N LEU A 207 -10.88 -5.68 2.34
CA LEU A 207 -10.79 -6.85 3.23
C LEU A 207 -11.12 -6.48 4.68
N GLU A 208 -10.72 -5.30 5.15
CA GLU A 208 -11.04 -4.81 6.50
C GLU A 208 -12.57 -4.66 6.67
N SER A 209 -13.20 -3.95 5.74
CA SER A 209 -14.65 -3.72 5.70
C SER A 209 -15.44 -5.03 5.63
N LEU A 210 -14.93 -6.01 4.86
CA LEU A 210 -15.54 -7.33 4.72
C LEU A 210 -15.33 -8.23 5.96
N GLY A 211 -14.52 -7.81 6.93
CA GLY A 211 -14.21 -8.57 8.14
C GLY A 211 -13.05 -9.56 8.02
N TYR A 212 -12.24 -9.43 6.96
CA TYR A 212 -11.07 -10.27 6.66
C TYR A 212 -9.75 -9.49 6.78
N GLY A 213 -9.69 -8.48 7.65
CA GLY A 213 -8.47 -7.70 7.93
C GLY A 213 -7.19 -8.52 8.09
N PRO A 214 -7.19 -9.66 8.81
CA PRO A 214 -6.01 -10.53 8.92
C PRO A 214 -5.47 -11.09 7.59
N PHE A 215 -6.28 -11.17 6.54
CA PHE A 215 -5.87 -11.66 5.22
C PHE A 215 -5.19 -10.59 4.35
N ARG A 216 -5.14 -9.33 4.80
CA ARG A 216 -4.48 -8.24 4.07
C ARG A 216 -3.01 -8.52 3.79
N LEU A 217 -2.27 -9.09 4.74
CA LEU A 217 -0.87 -9.45 4.53
C LEU A 217 -0.71 -10.49 3.42
N TRP A 218 -1.50 -11.56 3.46
CA TRP A 218 -1.49 -12.58 2.40
C TRP A 218 -1.83 -11.98 1.04
N TRP A 219 -2.87 -11.15 0.97
CA TRP A 219 -3.29 -10.49 -0.25
C TRP A 219 -2.19 -9.61 -0.83
N THR A 220 -1.68 -8.67 -0.03
CA THR A 220 -0.65 -7.72 -0.44
C THR A 220 0.61 -8.45 -0.88
N GLN A 221 1.09 -9.44 -0.11
CA GLN A 221 2.26 -10.23 -0.50
C GLN A 221 2.05 -10.97 -1.83
N THR A 222 0.88 -11.58 -2.03
CA THR A 222 0.56 -12.29 -3.29
C THR A 222 0.54 -11.32 -4.48
N VAL A 223 0.00 -10.11 -4.31
CA VAL A 223 0.00 -9.06 -5.33
C VAL A 223 1.42 -8.60 -5.66
N SER A 224 2.26 -8.35 -4.65
CA SER A 224 3.65 -7.94 -4.86
C SER A 224 4.48 -9.01 -5.55
N GLU A 225 4.31 -10.28 -5.14
CA GLU A 225 4.95 -11.42 -5.81
C GLU A 225 4.51 -11.52 -7.28
N LEU A 226 3.20 -11.43 -7.56
CA LEU A 226 2.68 -11.42 -8.93
C LEU A 226 3.30 -10.29 -9.75
N ARG A 227 3.44 -9.08 -9.20
CA ARG A 227 4.03 -7.91 -9.89
C ARG A 227 5.50 -8.15 -10.26
N LEU A 228 6.28 -8.74 -9.36
CA LEU A 228 7.70 -9.03 -9.56
C LEU A 228 7.96 -10.14 -10.59
N LEU A 229 6.99 -11.02 -10.84
CA LEU A 229 7.12 -12.06 -11.85
C LEU A 229 7.07 -11.46 -13.27
N ASP A 230 8.11 -11.73 -14.06
CA ASP A 230 8.11 -11.50 -15.50
C ASP A 230 7.37 -12.66 -16.21
N PRO A 231 6.27 -12.39 -16.92
CA PRO A 231 5.49 -13.40 -17.62
C PRO A 231 6.28 -14.17 -18.69
N ASN A 232 7.40 -13.64 -19.19
CA ASN A 232 8.22 -14.34 -20.18
C ASN A 232 9.11 -15.43 -19.57
N SER A 233 9.56 -15.22 -18.32
CA SER A 233 10.48 -16.13 -17.65
C SER A 233 9.78 -17.05 -16.64
N ALA A 234 8.64 -16.65 -16.08
CA ALA A 234 7.87 -17.43 -15.11
C ALA A 234 6.35 -17.44 -15.40
N PRO A 235 5.91 -17.88 -16.59
CA PRO A 235 4.49 -17.83 -16.98
C PRO A 235 3.56 -18.67 -16.11
N VAL A 236 4.05 -19.84 -15.67
CA VAL A 236 3.33 -20.74 -14.76
C VAL A 236 3.03 -20.06 -13.42
N SER A 237 4.06 -19.54 -12.75
CA SER A 237 3.93 -18.87 -11.45
C SER A 237 3.00 -17.65 -11.53
N ALA A 238 3.13 -16.84 -12.58
CA ALA A 238 2.26 -15.67 -12.79
C ALA A 238 0.79 -16.10 -12.93
N SER A 239 0.52 -17.17 -13.68
CA SER A 239 -0.84 -17.68 -13.88
C SER A 239 -1.44 -18.27 -12.60
N VAL A 240 -0.64 -18.95 -11.78
CA VAL A 240 -1.07 -19.51 -10.49
C VAL A 240 -1.41 -18.40 -9.50
N LEU A 241 -0.54 -17.40 -9.34
CA LEU A 241 -0.79 -16.29 -8.41
C LEU A 241 -1.99 -15.45 -8.86
N ALA A 242 -2.12 -15.16 -10.17
CA ALA A 242 -3.28 -14.46 -10.70
C ALA A 242 -4.60 -15.22 -10.42
N ALA A 243 -4.61 -16.53 -10.62
CA ALA A 243 -5.79 -17.35 -10.32
C ALA A 243 -6.09 -17.41 -8.82
N ALA A 244 -5.06 -17.43 -7.96
CA ALA A 244 -5.23 -17.39 -6.50
C ALA A 244 -5.84 -16.06 -6.03
N LEU A 245 -5.46 -14.93 -6.64
CA LEU A 245 -6.09 -13.62 -6.36
C LEU A 245 -7.56 -13.59 -6.79
N VAL A 246 -7.89 -14.12 -7.97
CA VAL A 246 -9.28 -14.26 -8.43
C VAL A 246 -10.10 -15.13 -7.47
N GLU A 247 -9.54 -16.27 -7.06
CA GLU A 247 -10.16 -17.18 -6.10
C GLU A 247 -10.42 -16.49 -4.76
N GLY A 248 -9.38 -15.84 -4.21
CA GLY A 248 -9.44 -15.12 -2.95
C GLY A 248 -10.49 -14.01 -2.99
N ALA A 249 -10.46 -13.15 -4.01
CA ALA A 249 -11.40 -12.04 -4.13
C ALA A 249 -12.85 -12.50 -4.17
N LEU A 250 -13.15 -13.52 -4.98
CA LEU A 250 -14.50 -14.09 -5.08
C LEU A 250 -14.91 -14.77 -3.78
N THR A 251 -13.99 -15.46 -3.10
CA THR A 251 -14.25 -16.14 -1.82
C THR A 251 -14.60 -15.16 -0.72
N PHE A 252 -13.85 -14.07 -0.58
CA PHE A 252 -14.08 -13.07 0.48
C PHE A 252 -15.43 -12.37 0.35
N ILE A 253 -15.93 -12.15 -0.87
CA ILE A 253 -17.22 -11.49 -1.05
C ILE A 253 -18.43 -12.41 -0.89
N VAL A 254 -18.27 -13.74 -0.89
CA VAL A 254 -19.41 -14.69 -0.83
C VAL A 254 -20.32 -14.40 0.36
N ALA A 255 -19.75 -14.21 1.55
CA ALA A 255 -20.54 -13.98 2.76
C ALA A 255 -21.40 -12.71 2.65
N HIS A 256 -20.86 -11.64 2.06
CA HIS A 256 -21.60 -10.39 1.83
C HIS A 256 -22.65 -10.58 0.73
N ALA A 257 -22.25 -11.11 -0.43
CA ALA A 257 -23.12 -11.38 -1.56
C ALA A 257 -24.33 -12.25 -1.18
N ARG A 258 -24.12 -13.24 -0.31
CA ARG A 258 -25.20 -14.09 0.21
C ARG A 258 -26.25 -13.35 1.01
N ARG A 259 -25.85 -12.38 1.84
CA ARG A 259 -26.80 -11.60 2.65
C ARG A 259 -27.74 -10.78 1.77
N ILE A 260 -27.28 -10.34 0.61
CA ILE A 260 -28.04 -9.53 -0.34
C ILE A 260 -28.64 -10.35 -1.49
N GLY A 261 -28.74 -11.67 -1.34
CA GLY A 261 -29.47 -12.53 -2.28
C GLY A 261 -28.66 -13.08 -3.47
N HIS A 262 -27.34 -12.87 -3.50
CA HIS A 262 -26.42 -13.44 -4.50
C HIS A 262 -25.73 -14.71 -3.97
N PHE A 263 -25.07 -15.51 -4.83
CA PHE A 263 -24.34 -16.72 -4.40
C PHE A 263 -25.21 -17.69 -3.55
N GLN A 264 -26.45 -17.92 -3.97
CA GLN A 264 -27.43 -18.71 -3.19
C GLN A 264 -27.28 -20.24 -3.34
N SER A 265 -26.23 -20.72 -4.02
CA SER A 265 -25.97 -22.16 -4.09
C SER A 265 -25.77 -22.74 -2.68
N PRO A 266 -26.37 -23.89 -2.35
CA PRO A 266 -26.18 -24.53 -1.05
C PRO A 266 -24.71 -24.91 -0.79
N ASP A 267 -23.89 -25.04 -1.83
CA ASP A 267 -22.45 -25.33 -1.68
C ASP A 267 -21.71 -24.24 -0.91
N TYR A 268 -22.15 -22.98 -1.01
CA TYR A 268 -21.54 -21.88 -0.28
C TYR A 268 -21.94 -21.82 1.19
N ALA A 269 -22.81 -22.72 1.65
CA ALA A 269 -23.18 -22.81 3.08
C ALA A 269 -22.21 -23.72 3.83
N LYS A 270 -21.41 -24.50 3.08
CA LYS A 270 -20.37 -25.38 3.58
C LYS A 270 -19.08 -24.59 3.80
N ASP A 271 -18.09 -25.27 4.37
CA ASP A 271 -16.73 -24.75 4.56
C ASP A 271 -16.14 -24.19 3.23
N PRO A 272 -15.57 -22.97 3.24
CA PRO A 272 -14.85 -22.39 2.10
C PRO A 272 -13.83 -23.30 1.43
N GLN A 273 -13.21 -24.22 2.16
CA GLN A 273 -12.25 -25.21 1.61
C GLN A 273 -12.86 -26.11 0.53
N THR A 274 -14.18 -26.29 0.54
CA THR A 274 -14.90 -27.12 -0.43
C THR A 274 -15.36 -26.35 -1.67
N TRP A 275 -15.21 -25.03 -1.66
CA TRP A 275 -15.69 -24.19 -2.74
C TRP A 275 -14.76 -24.30 -3.93
N ARG A 276 -15.35 -24.38 -5.12
CA ARG A 276 -14.61 -24.49 -6.36
C ARG A 276 -14.61 -23.16 -7.09
N ILE A 277 -13.43 -22.72 -7.53
CA ILE A 277 -13.27 -21.47 -8.27
C ILE A 277 -14.15 -21.39 -9.53
N ASP A 278 -14.36 -22.50 -10.25
CA ASP A 278 -15.27 -22.52 -11.41
C ASP A 278 -16.73 -22.23 -11.02
N LYS A 279 -17.16 -22.68 -9.84
CA LYS A 279 -18.49 -22.40 -9.31
C LYS A 279 -18.59 -20.96 -8.83
N LEU A 280 -17.55 -20.44 -8.17
CA LEU A 280 -17.47 -19.05 -7.74
C LEU A 280 -17.64 -18.09 -8.92
N VAL A 281 -16.90 -18.30 -10.01
CA VAL A 281 -17.02 -17.49 -11.24
C VAL A 281 -18.40 -17.61 -11.86
N ALA A 282 -18.95 -18.83 -11.97
CA ALA A 282 -20.29 -19.03 -12.51
C ALA A 282 -21.36 -18.29 -11.67
N SER A 283 -21.20 -18.26 -10.35
CA SER A 283 -22.12 -17.61 -9.42
C SER A 283 -21.97 -16.09 -9.45
N ALA A 284 -20.75 -15.58 -9.60
CA ALA A 284 -20.46 -14.16 -9.76
C ALA A 284 -21.06 -13.58 -11.05
N ALA A 285 -21.15 -14.39 -12.10
CA ALA A 285 -21.80 -14.01 -13.36
C ALA A 285 -23.31 -14.29 -13.40
N SER A 286 -23.89 -14.83 -12.32
CA SER A 286 -25.33 -15.06 -12.20
C SER A 286 -26.04 -13.86 -11.57
N GLY A 287 -27.31 -13.66 -11.89
CA GLY A 287 -28.12 -12.56 -11.31
C GLY A 287 -28.45 -11.40 -12.25
N GLY A 288 -28.26 -11.55 -13.57
CA GLY A 288 -28.71 -10.59 -14.57
C GLY A 288 -28.08 -9.20 -14.38
N SER A 289 -28.91 -8.17 -14.21
CA SER A 289 -28.44 -6.78 -13.99
C SER A 289 -27.66 -6.58 -12.69
N SER A 290 -27.74 -7.53 -11.75
CA SER A 290 -27.03 -7.50 -10.47
C SER A 290 -25.83 -8.44 -10.45
N ALA A 291 -25.46 -9.05 -11.59
CA ALA A 291 -24.27 -9.88 -11.70
C ALA A 291 -23.00 -9.05 -11.43
N ILE A 292 -22.02 -9.68 -10.79
CA ILE A 292 -20.71 -9.07 -10.49
C ILE A 292 -19.85 -9.08 -11.75
N LEU A 293 -19.82 -10.20 -12.45
CA LEU A 293 -19.03 -10.38 -13.67
C LEU A 293 -19.94 -10.35 -14.90
N ASP A 294 -19.55 -9.57 -15.89
CA ASP A 294 -20.12 -9.68 -17.22
C ASP A 294 -19.66 -10.96 -17.93
N LEU A 295 -20.32 -11.31 -19.04
CA LEU A 295 -20.00 -12.53 -19.79
C LEU A 295 -18.55 -12.56 -20.33
N PRO A 296 -17.99 -11.44 -20.86
CA PRO A 296 -16.58 -11.39 -21.25
C PRO A 296 -15.61 -11.66 -20.09
N THR A 297 -15.80 -11.00 -18.95
CA THR A 297 -14.94 -11.17 -17.76
C THR A 297 -15.05 -12.59 -17.22
N LYS A 298 -16.27 -13.14 -17.18
CA LYS A 298 -16.51 -14.56 -16.84
C LYS A 298 -15.70 -15.49 -17.74
N ALA A 299 -15.77 -15.31 -19.06
CA ALA A 299 -15.07 -16.18 -20.02
C ALA A 299 -13.54 -16.13 -19.84
N ARG A 300 -12.97 -14.94 -19.58
CA ARG A 300 -11.54 -14.78 -19.27
C ARG A 300 -11.17 -15.47 -17.96
N ALA A 301 -11.97 -15.28 -16.89
CA ALA A 301 -11.74 -15.94 -15.62
C ALA A 301 -11.81 -17.47 -15.73
N GLU A 302 -12.76 -18.01 -16.50
CA GLU A 302 -12.84 -19.46 -16.79
C GLU A 302 -11.62 -19.95 -17.58
N MET A 303 -11.10 -19.16 -18.52
CA MET A 303 -9.87 -19.50 -19.24
C MET A 303 -8.66 -19.55 -18.30
N LEU A 304 -8.51 -18.55 -17.42
CA LEU A 304 -7.48 -18.53 -16.39
C LEU A 304 -7.57 -19.76 -15.47
N ILE A 305 -8.77 -20.13 -15.03
CA ILE A 305 -9.01 -21.33 -14.21
C ILE A 305 -8.58 -22.59 -14.94
N ARG A 306 -8.93 -22.72 -16.22
CA ARG A 306 -8.50 -23.87 -17.05
C ARG A 306 -6.98 -23.91 -17.16
N SER A 307 -6.33 -22.77 -17.40
CA SER A 307 -4.86 -22.69 -17.46
C SER A 307 -4.20 -23.06 -16.12
N ARG A 308 -4.72 -22.59 -14.99
CA ARG A 308 -4.28 -23.02 -13.65
C ARG A 308 -4.45 -24.54 -13.48
N GLN A 309 -5.58 -25.08 -13.93
CA GLN A 309 -5.88 -26.51 -13.79
C GLN A 309 -4.96 -27.42 -14.60
N ARG A 310 -4.39 -26.92 -15.71
CA ARG A 310 -3.35 -27.60 -16.49
C ARG A 310 -2.01 -27.70 -15.75
N ILE A 311 -1.84 -27.03 -14.61
CA ILE A 311 -0.60 -27.11 -13.81
C ILE A 311 -0.73 -28.21 -12.74
N HIS A 312 -1.95 -28.68 -12.43
CA HIS A 312 -2.15 -29.75 -11.46
C HIS A 312 -1.73 -31.11 -12.03
N ALA A 313 -0.70 -31.72 -11.43
CA ALA A 313 -0.12 -33.00 -11.88
C ALA A 313 -1.16 -34.12 -12.09
N GLY A 314 -2.15 -34.24 -11.20
CA GLY A 314 -3.21 -35.25 -11.35
C GLY A 314 -4.08 -35.05 -12.59
N ARG A 315 -4.37 -33.80 -12.98
CA ARG A 315 -5.09 -33.52 -14.23
C ARG A 315 -4.20 -33.61 -15.45
N LEU A 316 -2.94 -33.21 -15.34
CA LEU A 316 -1.96 -33.38 -16.41
C LEU A 316 -1.87 -34.84 -16.88
N LEU A 317 -1.81 -35.78 -15.93
CA LEU A 317 -1.79 -37.21 -16.24
C LEU A 317 -3.07 -37.72 -16.91
N SER A 318 -4.23 -37.12 -16.58
CA SER A 318 -5.54 -37.48 -17.15
C SER A 318 -5.75 -36.88 -18.54
N ASP A 319 -5.53 -35.58 -18.68
CA ASP A 319 -5.94 -34.78 -19.85
C ASP A 319 -4.83 -34.72 -20.91
N PHE A 320 -3.58 -34.88 -20.50
CA PHE A 320 -2.39 -34.79 -21.36
C PHE A 320 -1.41 -35.93 -21.10
N PRO A 321 -1.79 -37.20 -21.38
CA PRO A 321 -0.94 -38.36 -21.12
C PRO A 321 0.39 -38.34 -21.89
N ALA A 322 0.49 -37.51 -22.94
CA ALA A 322 1.70 -37.32 -23.75
C ALA A 322 2.66 -36.24 -23.21
N GLY A 323 2.32 -35.55 -22.11
CA GLY A 323 3.16 -34.50 -21.49
C GLY A 323 2.43 -33.17 -21.31
N PRO A 324 2.90 -32.29 -20.41
CA PRO A 324 2.18 -31.08 -20.04
C PRO A 324 2.14 -30.06 -21.19
N PRO A 325 1.00 -29.37 -21.40
CA PRO A 325 0.94 -28.24 -22.31
C PRO A 325 1.76 -27.07 -21.73
N ASP A 326 2.51 -26.39 -22.59
CA ASP A 326 3.30 -25.24 -22.20
C ASP A 326 2.40 -24.04 -21.89
N VAL A 327 2.66 -23.36 -20.77
CA VAL A 327 1.95 -22.13 -20.41
C VAL A 327 2.70 -20.98 -21.05
N ARG A 328 2.10 -20.41 -22.11
CA ARG A 328 2.76 -19.39 -22.93
C ARG A 328 2.83 -18.04 -22.19
N PRO A 329 3.86 -17.22 -22.46
CA PRO A 329 3.97 -15.86 -21.91
C PRO A 329 2.73 -14.98 -22.14
N ASP A 330 2.09 -15.10 -23.30
CA ASP A 330 0.87 -14.34 -23.62
C ASP A 330 -0.30 -14.73 -22.70
N GLU A 331 -0.43 -16.01 -22.35
CA GLU A 331 -1.46 -16.51 -21.42
C GLU A 331 -1.20 -15.99 -20.00
N ALA A 332 0.07 -15.87 -19.61
CA ALA A 332 0.46 -15.31 -18.32
C ALA A 332 0.23 -13.79 -18.23
N ARG A 333 0.44 -13.04 -19.33
CA ARG A 333 0.06 -11.61 -19.39
C ARG A 333 -1.46 -11.43 -19.31
N ASP A 334 -2.20 -12.27 -20.03
CA ASP A 334 -3.66 -12.27 -19.98
C ASP A 334 -4.20 -12.64 -18.58
N ALA A 335 -3.54 -13.57 -17.89
CA ALA A 335 -3.85 -13.95 -16.51
C ALA A 335 -3.75 -12.77 -15.55
N LYS A 336 -2.65 -12.00 -15.62
CA LYS A 336 -2.46 -10.77 -14.82
C LYS A 336 -3.60 -9.77 -15.05
N ALA A 337 -3.87 -9.45 -16.32
CA ALA A 337 -4.94 -8.51 -16.68
C ALA A 337 -6.34 -9.02 -16.26
N THR A 338 -6.57 -10.34 -16.32
CA THR A 338 -7.82 -10.96 -15.88
C THR A 338 -8.01 -10.82 -14.38
N ALA A 339 -6.97 -11.00 -13.57
CA ALA A 339 -7.05 -10.80 -12.12
C ALA A 339 -7.44 -9.36 -11.76
N GLU A 340 -6.80 -8.37 -12.39
CA GLU A 340 -7.14 -6.95 -12.21
C GLU A 340 -8.59 -6.65 -12.63
N GLN A 341 -9.04 -7.19 -13.77
CA GLN A 341 -10.40 -6.97 -14.27
C GLN A 341 -11.47 -7.57 -13.33
N VAL A 342 -11.26 -8.80 -12.85
CA VAL A 342 -12.18 -9.44 -11.90
C VAL A 342 -12.24 -8.64 -10.61
N VAL A 343 -11.10 -8.24 -10.06
CA VAL A 343 -11.05 -7.46 -8.80
C VAL A 343 -11.69 -6.09 -8.98
N ARG A 344 -11.49 -5.42 -10.12
CA ARG A 344 -12.19 -4.15 -10.43
C ARG A 344 -13.71 -4.34 -10.47
N ALA A 345 -14.19 -5.38 -11.15
CA ALA A 345 -15.63 -5.67 -11.21
C ALA A 345 -16.22 -5.91 -9.82
N ILE A 346 -15.48 -6.59 -8.94
CA ILE A 346 -15.87 -6.79 -7.53
C ILE A 346 -15.91 -5.46 -6.77
N LEU A 347 -14.91 -4.60 -6.92
CA LEU A 347 -14.87 -3.28 -6.28
C LEU A 347 -16.06 -2.41 -6.73
N ASP A 348 -16.33 -2.36 -8.03
CA ASP A 348 -17.46 -1.61 -8.60
C ASP A 348 -18.80 -2.16 -8.09
N TRP A 349 -18.90 -3.48 -7.90
CA TRP A 349 -20.08 -4.11 -7.33
C TRP A 349 -20.23 -3.81 -5.83
N LEU A 350 -19.15 -3.81 -5.05
CA LEU A 350 -19.15 -3.44 -3.62
C LEU A 350 -19.57 -1.97 -3.42
N LEU A 351 -19.16 -1.07 -4.33
CA LEU A 351 -19.60 0.33 -4.31
C LEU A 351 -21.11 0.47 -4.51
N LYS A 352 -21.70 -0.36 -5.38
CA LYS A 352 -23.16 -0.39 -5.62
C LYS A 352 -23.92 -1.12 -4.51
N ASN A 353 -23.26 -2.00 -3.76
CA ASN A 353 -23.83 -2.86 -2.74
C ASN A 353 -23.04 -2.72 -1.43
N PRO A 354 -23.11 -1.56 -0.76
CA PRO A 354 -22.29 -1.30 0.42
C PRO A 354 -22.61 -2.26 1.56
N LEU A 355 -21.59 -2.51 2.40
CA LEU A 355 -21.77 -3.26 3.64
C LEU A 355 -22.66 -2.45 4.60
N PRO A 356 -23.58 -3.10 5.34
CA PRO A 356 -24.33 -2.41 6.38
C PRO A 356 -23.34 -1.84 7.41
N SER A 357 -23.52 -0.57 7.76
CA SER A 357 -22.75 0.11 8.80
C SER A 357 -22.83 -0.71 10.09
N ARG A 358 -21.68 -1.13 10.63
CA ARG A 358 -21.60 -1.81 11.92
C ARG A 358 -21.79 -0.84 13.06
#